data_AF-A0A7S2E4Q2-F1
#
_entry.id   AF-A0A7S2E4Q2-F1
#
_cell.length_a   1.000
_cell.length_b   1.000
_cell.length_c   1.000
_cell.angle_alpha   90.00
_cell.angle_beta   90.00
_cell.angle_gamma   90.00
#
_symmetry.space_group_name_H-M   'P 1'
#
loop_
_entity.id
_entity.type
_entity.pdbx_description
1 polymer ?
#
loop_
_entity_poly.entity_id
_entity_poly.type
_entity_poly.pdbx_seq_one_letter_code
_entity_poly.pdbx_strand_id
1 'polypeptide(L)'
;MLSLALSWPLFAAAQTVCFQGYVMDRYCIERGTLLDNPSLSTLENPEQHSLLCLLDPPQCVGTPFELLERDPNQAGVHCRSFVLDSLGKSQVVAQARALGATPRCTTCTGGGSLQVGYSATVIGTVGTGTPPLFTVQQPDGVQPYGTTCAQLGMPNATSQNTTECTTGGSLMNYHNAHGSLMLISWGLVLPSGVLVARFLRHRDPLWFHLHYSIQSLGLAMALIGWAVALSQFSVLETPGWFAAKIHATLGCVTMALGLFQPINALLRPHKEKSGEAKSSARRAWELFHKASGLATILLSIATVAMGTGLVKDPMPFRLGYGLCWAVVILVAGGLAYFTRLRRLSNPSTAPPTSKAKEFGPVL
;
A
#
# COMPACT_ATOMS: atom_id res chain seq x y z
N MET A 1 21.44 -11.26 -71.73
CA MET A 1 21.92 -10.74 -70.43
C MET A 1 20.83 -9.86 -69.87
N LEU A 2 19.97 -10.40 -69.00
CA LEU A 2 18.89 -9.68 -68.33
C LEU A 2 19.43 -9.22 -66.98
N SER A 3 19.72 -7.93 -66.83
CA SER A 3 20.13 -7.36 -65.53
C SER A 3 18.88 -7.14 -64.67
N LEU A 4 18.67 -8.03 -63.70
CA LEU A 4 17.73 -7.83 -62.60
C LEU A 4 18.33 -6.79 -61.63
N ALA A 5 17.83 -5.56 -61.69
CA ALA A 5 18.07 -4.56 -60.67
C ALA A 5 17.28 -4.96 -59.40
N LEU A 6 17.98 -5.50 -58.40
CA LEU A 6 17.45 -5.70 -57.06
C LEU A 6 17.28 -4.33 -56.39
N SER A 7 16.07 -3.78 -56.40
CA SER A 7 15.70 -2.65 -55.54
C SER A 7 15.55 -3.17 -54.11
N TRP A 8 16.53 -2.84 -53.26
CA TRP A 8 16.40 -3.02 -51.81
C TRP A 8 15.34 -2.04 -51.29
N PRO A 9 14.44 -2.45 -50.38
CA PRO A 9 13.59 -1.50 -49.69
C PRO A 9 14.50 -0.59 -48.85
N LEU A 10 14.52 0.70 -49.19
CA LEU A 10 15.07 1.74 -48.33
C LEU A 10 14.30 1.65 -47.01
N PHE A 11 14.97 1.21 -45.93
CA PHE A 11 14.47 1.42 -44.59
C PHE A 11 14.26 2.92 -44.42
N ALA A 12 13.00 3.35 -44.30
CA ALA A 12 12.70 4.73 -43.92
C ALA A 12 13.36 4.98 -42.56
N ALA A 13 14.35 5.87 -42.51
CA ALA A 13 14.94 6.28 -41.24
C ALA A 13 13.84 6.81 -40.34
N ALA A 14 13.81 6.36 -39.08
CA ALA A 14 12.85 6.88 -38.10
C ALA A 14 12.96 8.40 -38.06
N GLN A 15 11.83 9.10 -38.27
CA GLN A 15 11.80 10.56 -38.32
C GLN A 15 12.20 11.13 -36.96
N THR A 16 13.20 12.00 -36.94
CA THR A 16 13.56 12.77 -35.73
C THR A 16 12.47 13.80 -35.45
N VAL A 17 11.97 13.79 -34.22
CA VAL A 17 10.89 14.65 -33.73
C VAL A 17 11.30 15.35 -32.44
N CYS A 18 10.57 16.41 -32.10
CA CYS A 18 10.72 17.14 -30.84
C CYS A 18 9.47 16.98 -29.98
N PHE A 19 9.64 16.87 -28.66
CA PHE A 19 8.52 16.89 -27.72
C PHE A 19 8.81 17.82 -26.56
N GLN A 20 7.80 18.56 -26.10
CA GLN A 20 7.87 19.41 -24.92
C GLN A 20 6.75 19.04 -23.94
N GLY A 21 7.09 18.76 -22.69
CA GLY A 21 6.10 18.41 -21.67
C GLY A 21 6.69 18.28 -20.28
N TYR A 22 5.82 18.06 -19.29
CA TYR A 22 6.23 17.85 -17.90
C TYR A 22 6.88 16.47 -17.74
N VAL A 23 7.92 16.40 -16.90
CA VAL A 23 8.58 15.14 -16.57
C VAL A 23 8.04 14.64 -15.23
N MET A 24 7.65 13.37 -15.19
CA MET A 24 7.20 12.72 -13.95
C MET A 24 7.73 11.30 -13.88
N ASP A 25 8.12 10.85 -12.70
CA ASP A 25 8.52 9.46 -12.49
C ASP A 25 7.30 8.52 -12.48
N ARG A 26 7.50 7.28 -12.94
CA ARG A 26 6.43 6.29 -13.01
C ARG A 26 5.85 5.94 -11.64
N TYR A 27 6.64 5.98 -10.57
CA TYR A 27 6.11 5.72 -9.23
C TYR A 27 5.05 6.77 -8.83
N CYS A 28 5.30 8.07 -9.05
CA CYS A 28 4.30 9.13 -8.80
C CYS A 28 3.07 9.00 -9.71
N ILE A 29 3.25 8.59 -10.97
CA ILE A 29 2.15 8.29 -11.90
C ILE A 29 1.29 7.13 -11.40
N GLU A 30 1.92 6.04 -10.97
CA GLU A 30 1.21 4.85 -10.51
C GLU A 30 0.64 5.01 -9.10
N ARG A 31 1.18 5.92 -8.30
CA ARG A 31 0.69 6.24 -6.95
C ARG A 31 -0.74 6.79 -6.95
N GLY A 32 -1.19 7.42 -8.03
CA GLY A 32 -2.54 8.01 -8.11
C GLY A 32 -2.66 9.38 -7.43
N THR A 33 -1.64 9.79 -6.68
CA THR A 33 -1.47 11.12 -6.06
C THR A 33 0.00 11.46 -5.96
N LEU A 34 0.34 12.75 -5.98
CA LEU A 34 1.74 13.18 -5.88
C LEU A 34 2.34 12.79 -4.51
N LEU A 35 3.56 12.26 -4.52
CA LEU A 35 4.22 11.78 -3.30
C LEU A 35 4.41 12.91 -2.27
N ASP A 36 4.79 14.08 -2.76
CA ASP A 36 5.03 15.31 -2.00
C ASP A 36 3.74 16.06 -1.66
N ASN A 37 2.69 15.92 -2.48
CA ASN A 37 1.37 16.48 -2.20
C ASN A 37 0.25 15.46 -2.44
N PRO A 38 -0.08 14.63 -1.44
CA PRO A 38 -1.09 13.59 -1.58
C PRO A 38 -2.53 14.09 -1.83
N SER A 39 -2.78 15.41 -1.71
CA SER A 39 -4.09 15.99 -2.01
C SER A 39 -4.37 16.17 -3.51
N LEU A 40 -3.32 16.10 -4.33
CA LEU A 40 -3.41 16.26 -5.78
C LEU A 40 -3.37 14.88 -6.43
N SER A 41 -4.33 14.63 -7.32
CA SER A 41 -4.29 13.45 -8.19
C SER A 41 -3.05 13.51 -9.07
N THR A 42 -2.49 12.33 -9.34
CA THR A 42 -1.45 12.23 -10.36
C THR A 42 -2.01 12.60 -11.72
N LEU A 43 -1.17 13.15 -12.62
CA LEU A 43 -1.55 13.70 -13.92
C LEU A 43 -2.44 14.96 -13.91
N GLU A 44 -2.90 15.42 -12.74
CA GLU A 44 -3.57 16.70 -12.58
C GLU A 44 -2.59 17.73 -12.00
N ASN A 45 -2.42 18.85 -12.70
CA ASN A 45 -1.56 19.97 -12.31
C ASN A 45 -0.10 19.54 -12.02
N PRO A 46 0.61 18.86 -12.94
CA PRO A 46 1.99 18.41 -12.74
C PRO A 46 2.96 19.56 -12.46
N GLU A 47 2.59 20.81 -12.75
CA GLU A 47 3.34 22.00 -12.34
C GLU A 47 3.46 22.17 -10.82
N GLN A 48 2.58 21.52 -10.05
CA GLN A 48 2.62 21.53 -8.58
C GLN A 48 3.48 20.39 -8.01
N HIS A 49 3.97 19.48 -8.86
CA HIS A 49 4.85 18.40 -8.44
C HIS A 49 6.25 18.93 -8.13
N SER A 50 6.72 18.69 -6.91
CA SER A 50 8.03 19.13 -6.45
C SER A 50 9.13 18.48 -7.26
N LEU A 51 10.09 19.32 -7.66
CA LEU A 51 11.33 18.90 -8.30
C LEU A 51 12.09 17.87 -7.45
N LEU A 52 11.93 17.93 -6.12
CA LEU A 52 12.52 16.98 -5.19
C LEU A 52 12.17 15.53 -5.54
N CYS A 53 10.93 15.26 -5.94
CA CYS A 53 10.49 13.89 -6.24
C CYS A 53 11.21 13.31 -7.47
N LEU A 54 11.62 14.15 -8.42
CA LEU A 54 12.42 13.72 -9.56
C LEU A 54 13.89 13.44 -9.21
N LEU A 55 14.38 13.86 -8.03
CA LEU A 55 15.81 13.97 -7.76
C LEU A 55 16.31 13.14 -6.59
N ASP A 56 15.54 13.03 -5.51
CA ASP A 56 16.06 12.49 -4.24
C ASP A 56 15.35 11.21 -3.76
N PRO A 57 14.01 11.09 -3.72
CA PRO A 57 13.36 9.88 -3.23
C PRO A 57 13.77 8.65 -4.07
N PRO A 58 14.44 7.63 -3.48
CA PRO A 58 14.93 6.49 -4.24
C PRO A 58 13.82 5.75 -5.00
N GLN A 59 12.61 5.68 -4.44
CA GLN A 59 11.49 5.05 -5.14
C GLN A 59 11.02 5.81 -6.38
N CYS A 60 11.21 7.13 -6.44
CA CYS A 60 10.84 7.93 -7.60
C CYS A 60 11.96 7.84 -8.66
N VAL A 61 13.19 8.16 -8.25
CA VAL A 61 14.38 8.16 -9.12
C VAL A 61 14.68 6.76 -9.66
N GLY A 62 14.33 5.70 -8.94
CA GLY A 62 14.51 4.31 -9.37
C GLY A 62 13.62 3.87 -10.53
N THR A 63 12.51 4.58 -10.81
CA THR A 63 11.54 4.20 -11.85
C THR A 63 11.79 4.91 -13.19
N PRO A 64 11.23 4.42 -14.31
CA PRO A 64 11.28 5.15 -15.58
C PRO A 64 10.65 6.54 -15.47
N PHE A 65 11.15 7.49 -16.24
CA PHE A 65 10.60 8.85 -16.31
C PHE A 65 9.75 8.97 -17.55
N GLU A 66 8.62 9.65 -17.42
CA GLU A 66 7.67 9.84 -18.51
C GLU A 66 7.48 11.31 -18.80
N LEU A 67 7.18 11.59 -20.06
CA LEU A 67 6.85 12.88 -20.60
C LEU A 67 5.33 13.02 -20.70
N LEU A 68 4.81 14.09 -20.11
CA LEU A 68 3.40 14.36 -20.00
C LEU A 68 2.99 15.50 -20.94
N GLU A 69 1.98 15.26 -21.79
CA GLU A 69 1.35 16.25 -22.66
C GLU A 69 0.08 16.79 -22.00
N ARG A 70 -0.31 18.03 -22.28
CA ARG A 70 -1.58 18.57 -21.78
C ARG A 70 -2.76 17.92 -22.51
N ASP A 71 -3.81 17.54 -21.79
CA ASP A 71 -5.08 17.13 -22.42
C ASP A 71 -5.73 18.35 -23.09
N PRO A 72 -5.99 18.31 -24.42
CA PRO A 72 -6.65 19.41 -25.12
C PRO A 72 -8.10 19.65 -24.65
N ASN A 73 -8.74 18.65 -24.02
CA ASN A 73 -10.15 18.70 -23.63
C ASN A 73 -10.36 19.02 -22.15
N GLN A 74 -9.33 18.91 -21.31
CA GLN A 74 -9.45 19.09 -19.86
C GLN A 74 -8.29 19.93 -19.32
N ALA A 75 -8.61 21.12 -18.82
CA ALA A 75 -7.60 22.02 -18.24
C ALA A 75 -6.95 21.40 -16.99
N GLY A 76 -5.62 21.48 -16.90
CA GLY A 76 -4.83 20.93 -15.78
C GLY A 76 -4.54 19.44 -15.88
N VAL A 77 -5.30 18.68 -16.68
CA VAL A 77 -5.07 17.25 -16.91
C VAL A 77 -3.97 17.04 -17.94
N HIS A 78 -3.11 16.06 -17.69
CA HIS A 78 -2.03 15.68 -18.58
C HIS A 78 -2.08 14.19 -18.91
N CYS A 79 -1.59 13.84 -20.09
CA CYS A 79 -1.59 12.50 -20.64
C CYS A 79 -0.15 11.98 -20.72
N ARG A 80 0.03 10.74 -20.29
CA ARG A 80 1.31 10.05 -20.46
C ARG A 80 1.55 9.87 -21.96
N SER A 81 2.65 10.41 -22.43
CA SER A 81 2.92 10.49 -23.88
C SER A 81 4.09 9.63 -24.28
N PHE A 82 5.18 9.67 -23.50
CA PHE A 82 6.38 8.92 -23.80
C PHE A 82 7.13 8.48 -22.55
N VAL A 83 7.84 7.36 -22.63
CA VAL A 83 8.81 6.93 -21.63
C VAL A 83 10.21 7.35 -22.11
N LEU A 84 10.99 8.03 -21.28
CA LEU A 84 12.37 8.37 -21.60
C LEU A 84 13.27 7.13 -21.54
N ASP A 85 14.20 7.02 -22.49
CA ASP A 85 15.32 6.09 -22.41
C ASP A 85 16.32 6.48 -21.30
N SER A 86 17.35 5.64 -21.11
CA SER A 86 18.35 5.85 -20.05
C SER A 86 19.17 7.12 -20.24
N LEU A 87 19.50 7.48 -21.49
CA LEU A 87 20.22 8.73 -21.77
C LEU A 87 19.33 9.93 -21.44
N GLY A 88 18.10 9.96 -21.97
CA GLY A 88 17.15 11.03 -21.74
C GLY A 88 16.89 11.23 -20.26
N LYS A 89 16.68 10.13 -19.53
CA LYS A 89 16.57 10.15 -18.05
C LYS A 89 17.79 10.79 -17.38
N SER A 90 19.02 10.40 -17.76
CA SER A 90 20.22 10.98 -17.17
C SER A 90 20.36 12.48 -17.46
N GLN A 91 20.00 12.91 -18.67
CA GLN A 91 20.10 14.30 -19.10
C GLN A 91 19.06 15.18 -18.41
N VAL A 92 17.80 14.72 -18.30
CA VAL A 92 16.77 15.47 -17.55
C VAL A 92 17.10 15.57 -16.07
N VAL A 93 17.65 14.52 -15.45
CA VAL A 93 18.07 14.56 -14.04
C VAL A 93 19.24 15.54 -13.85
N ALA A 94 20.22 15.53 -14.76
CA ALA A 94 21.34 16.47 -14.69
C ALA A 94 20.88 17.93 -14.83
N GLN A 95 19.99 18.21 -15.79
CA GLN A 95 19.42 19.54 -15.97
C GLN A 95 18.56 19.96 -14.76
N ALA A 96 17.70 19.09 -14.25
CA ALA A 96 16.88 19.35 -13.06
C ALA A 96 17.74 19.68 -11.82
N ARG A 97 18.87 18.99 -11.60
CA ARG A 97 19.81 19.30 -10.51
C ARG A 97 20.49 20.65 -10.64
N ALA A 98 20.73 21.12 -11.87
CA ALA A 98 21.30 22.43 -12.12
C ALA A 98 20.29 23.56 -11.87
N LEU A 99 19.01 23.32 -12.14
CA LEU A 99 17.91 24.29 -11.98
C LEU A 99 17.35 24.37 -10.56
N GLY A 100 17.49 23.29 -9.79
CA GLY A 100 16.80 23.14 -8.51
C GLY A 100 17.33 24.04 -7.39
N ALA A 101 16.41 24.48 -6.52
CA ALA A 101 16.74 25.31 -5.37
C ALA A 101 17.32 24.51 -4.19
N THR A 102 18.45 24.95 -3.65
CA THR A 102 18.97 24.46 -2.36
C THR A 102 18.32 25.24 -1.19
N PRO A 103 18.01 24.60 -0.04
CA PRO A 103 18.28 23.21 0.36
C PRO A 103 17.16 22.22 0.00
N ARG A 104 16.22 22.57 -0.88
CA ARG A 104 15.04 21.74 -1.15
C ARG A 104 15.35 20.43 -1.86
N CYS A 105 16.39 20.38 -2.68
CA CYS A 105 16.94 19.15 -3.25
C CYS A 105 18.38 18.95 -2.74
N THR A 106 18.64 17.79 -2.16
CA THR A 106 19.94 17.43 -1.58
C THR A 106 20.96 17.07 -2.65
N THR A 107 20.50 16.64 -3.82
CA THR A 107 21.37 16.29 -4.96
C THR A 107 21.56 17.43 -5.96
N CYS A 108 20.98 18.61 -5.71
CA CYS A 108 21.17 19.77 -6.58
C CYS A 108 22.57 20.37 -6.44
N THR A 109 23.15 20.73 -7.58
CA THR A 109 24.53 21.19 -7.69
C THR A 109 24.64 22.66 -8.09
N GLY A 110 23.51 23.30 -8.44
CA GLY A 110 23.45 24.70 -8.89
C GLY A 110 22.87 25.68 -7.87
N GLY A 111 22.99 26.97 -8.17
CA GLY A 111 22.31 28.08 -7.48
C GLY A 111 20.93 28.41 -8.05
N GLY A 112 20.26 27.41 -8.64
CA GLY A 112 18.96 27.58 -9.29
C GLY A 112 17.83 27.88 -8.29
N SER A 113 16.65 28.18 -8.82
CA SER A 113 15.46 28.57 -8.03
C SER A 113 14.23 27.70 -8.28
N LEU A 114 14.32 26.70 -9.17
CA LEU A 114 13.18 25.85 -9.52
C LEU A 114 12.82 24.93 -8.34
N GLN A 115 11.54 24.90 -7.98
CA GLN A 115 11.05 24.09 -6.85
C GLN A 115 9.98 23.08 -7.26
N VAL A 116 9.17 23.40 -8.27
CA VAL A 116 8.04 22.61 -8.73
C VAL A 116 7.94 22.68 -10.25
N GLY A 117 7.29 21.71 -10.88
CA GLY A 117 6.85 21.82 -12.26
C GLY A 117 7.98 21.84 -13.29
N TYR A 118 8.77 20.77 -13.34
CA TYR A 118 9.82 20.63 -14.32
C TYR A 118 9.28 20.07 -15.65
N SER A 119 9.44 20.86 -16.71
CA SER A 119 9.22 20.44 -18.09
C SER A 119 10.54 20.38 -18.84
N ALA A 120 10.60 19.44 -19.78
CA ALA A 120 11.76 19.22 -20.63
C ALA A 120 11.34 19.26 -22.11
N THR A 121 12.27 19.73 -22.94
CA THR A 121 12.17 19.66 -24.39
C THR A 121 13.19 18.66 -24.89
N VAL A 122 12.73 17.63 -25.58
CA VAL A 122 13.53 16.51 -26.03
C VAL A 122 13.47 16.36 -27.54
N ILE A 123 14.60 16.00 -28.15
CA ILE A 123 14.74 15.69 -29.57
C ILE A 123 15.17 14.24 -29.69
N GLY A 124 14.54 13.48 -30.59
CA GLY A 124 14.84 12.06 -30.74
C GLY A 124 13.89 11.33 -31.65
N THR A 125 13.82 10.02 -31.50
CA THR A 125 12.93 9.13 -32.27
C THR A 125 11.94 8.43 -31.35
N VAL A 126 10.72 8.24 -31.85
CA VAL A 126 9.65 7.54 -31.13
C VAL A 126 9.66 6.05 -31.52
N GLY A 127 9.78 5.20 -30.52
CA GLY A 127 9.67 3.75 -30.65
C GLY A 127 8.26 3.23 -30.40
N THR A 128 8.16 1.96 -30.03
CA THR A 128 6.91 1.28 -29.71
C THR A 128 6.71 1.19 -28.19
N GLY A 129 5.48 0.95 -27.73
CA GLY A 129 5.15 0.77 -26.32
C GLY A 129 3.91 1.56 -25.91
N THR A 130 3.52 1.45 -24.64
CA THR A 130 2.36 2.16 -24.06
C THR A 130 2.72 2.58 -22.63
N PRO A 131 3.20 3.82 -22.41
CA PRO A 131 3.53 4.82 -23.42
C PRO A 131 4.73 4.38 -24.29
N PRO A 132 4.85 4.86 -25.54
CA PRO A 132 5.97 4.56 -26.42
C PRO A 132 7.31 5.07 -25.86
N LEU A 133 8.39 4.33 -26.12
CA LEU A 133 9.75 4.74 -25.76
C LEU A 133 10.19 5.93 -26.62
N PHE A 134 10.72 6.99 -26.01
CA PHE A 134 11.37 8.10 -26.68
C PHE A 134 12.88 7.97 -26.53
N THR A 135 13.56 7.67 -27.63
CA THR A 135 15.02 7.56 -27.68
C THR A 135 15.61 8.91 -28.02
N VAL A 136 16.28 9.55 -27.06
CA VAL A 136 16.81 10.89 -27.27
C VAL A 136 18.03 10.87 -28.20
N GLN A 137 18.22 11.94 -28.97
CA GLN A 137 19.35 12.09 -29.87
C GLN A 137 20.67 12.27 -29.10
N GLN A 138 21.77 11.78 -29.67
CA GLN A 138 23.14 11.98 -29.15
C GLN A 138 23.81 13.19 -29.82
N PRO A 139 24.73 13.90 -29.13
CA PRO A 139 25.09 13.71 -27.71
C PRO A 139 24.08 14.32 -26.74
N ASP A 140 23.35 15.37 -27.15
CA ASP A 140 22.46 16.15 -26.28
C ASP A 140 21.04 16.22 -26.88
N GLY A 141 20.18 15.28 -26.47
CA GLY A 141 18.80 15.23 -26.92
C GLY A 141 17.86 16.05 -26.06
N VAL A 142 18.19 16.26 -24.77
CA VAL A 142 17.48 17.18 -23.88
C VAL A 142 18.00 18.61 -24.06
N GLN A 143 17.11 19.52 -24.44
CA GLN A 143 17.43 20.92 -24.75
C GLN A 143 17.47 21.79 -23.49
N PRO A 144 18.13 22.96 -23.51
CA PRO A 144 18.15 23.89 -22.37
C PRO A 144 16.74 24.23 -21.89
N TYR A 145 16.56 24.34 -20.57
CA TYR A 145 15.26 24.63 -19.96
C TYR A 145 14.62 25.90 -20.52
N GLY A 146 13.34 25.81 -20.85
CA GLY A 146 12.57 26.89 -21.51
C GLY A 146 12.65 26.91 -23.04
N THR A 147 13.53 26.12 -23.66
CA THR A 147 13.54 25.93 -25.12
C THR A 147 12.27 25.21 -25.56
N THR A 148 11.66 25.64 -26.66
CA THR A 148 10.45 25.04 -27.23
C THR A 148 10.75 24.36 -28.56
N CYS A 149 9.94 23.37 -28.95
CA CYS A 149 10.07 22.74 -30.27
C CYS A 149 9.88 23.74 -31.43
N ALA A 150 9.05 24.76 -31.23
CA ALA A 150 8.84 25.84 -32.19
C ALA A 150 10.13 26.66 -32.43
N GLN A 151 10.89 26.97 -31.37
CA GLN A 151 12.18 27.68 -31.49
C GLN A 151 13.24 26.85 -32.24
N LEU A 152 13.12 25.52 -32.21
CA LEU A 152 14.04 24.60 -32.86
C LEU A 152 13.67 24.30 -34.32
N GLY A 153 12.49 24.71 -34.77
CA GLY A 153 11.99 24.40 -36.13
C GLY A 153 11.79 22.90 -36.39
N MET A 154 11.62 22.11 -35.33
CA MET A 154 11.50 20.65 -35.40
C MET A 154 10.03 20.20 -35.43
N PRO A 155 9.69 19.11 -36.13
CA PRO A 155 8.34 18.56 -36.10
C PRO A 155 7.99 18.04 -34.70
N ASN A 156 6.80 18.39 -34.20
CA ASN A 156 6.33 17.92 -32.90
C ASN A 156 5.99 16.42 -32.96
N ALA A 157 6.45 15.67 -31.97
CA ALA A 157 5.99 14.32 -31.72
C ALA A 157 4.52 14.38 -31.29
N THR A 158 3.66 13.58 -31.91
CA THR A 158 2.25 13.48 -31.54
C THR A 158 2.04 12.18 -30.77
N SER A 159 1.51 12.26 -29.55
CA SER A 159 1.02 11.07 -28.85
C SER A 159 -0.22 10.56 -29.58
N GLN A 160 -0.18 9.35 -30.12
CA GLN A 160 -1.31 8.76 -30.86
C GLN A 160 -2.45 8.28 -29.93
N ASN A 161 -2.30 8.36 -28.61
CA ASN A 161 -3.21 7.70 -27.68
C ASN A 161 -3.67 8.62 -26.54
N THR A 162 -4.80 9.30 -26.74
CA THR A 162 -5.47 10.14 -25.72
C THR A 162 -6.09 9.33 -24.57
N THR A 163 -5.96 8.00 -24.53
CA THR A 163 -6.47 7.16 -23.44
C THR A 163 -5.55 7.09 -22.22
N GLU A 164 -4.34 7.65 -22.29
CA GLU A 164 -3.38 7.60 -21.18
C GLU A 164 -3.55 8.72 -20.14
N CYS A 165 -4.48 9.65 -20.33
CA CYS A 165 -4.77 10.74 -19.40
C CYS A 165 -5.43 10.26 -18.09
N THR A 166 -6.05 9.07 -18.11
CA THR A 166 -6.65 8.42 -16.93
C THR A 166 -5.85 7.21 -16.46
N THR A 167 -4.78 6.83 -17.17
CA THR A 167 -4.04 5.59 -16.93
C THR A 167 -2.89 5.84 -15.94
N GLY A 168 -3.26 6.01 -14.67
CA GLY A 168 -2.38 6.11 -13.50
C GLY A 168 -3.09 5.57 -12.26
N GLY A 169 -2.40 5.49 -11.13
CA GLY A 169 -3.06 5.05 -9.88
C GLY A 169 -3.21 3.54 -9.68
N SER A 170 -2.49 2.68 -10.41
CA SER A 170 -2.47 1.23 -10.15
C SER A 170 -2.08 0.90 -8.69
N LEU A 171 -1.16 1.67 -8.10
CA LEU A 171 -0.78 1.57 -6.69
C LEU A 171 -1.95 1.90 -5.75
N MET A 172 -2.87 2.77 -6.16
CA MET A 172 -4.09 3.05 -5.40
C MET A 172 -4.96 1.80 -5.26
N ASN A 173 -5.09 1.02 -6.33
CA ASN A 173 -5.85 -0.23 -6.30
C ASN A 173 -5.22 -1.22 -5.32
N TYR A 174 -3.88 -1.28 -5.28
CA TYR A 174 -3.17 -2.10 -4.30
C TYR A 174 -3.35 -1.59 -2.86
N HIS A 175 -3.31 -0.27 -2.62
CA HIS A 175 -3.63 0.31 -1.31
C HIS A 175 -5.05 -0.06 -0.86
N ASN A 176 -6.04 0.04 -1.77
CA ASN A 176 -7.42 -0.29 -1.48
C ASN A 176 -7.60 -1.80 -1.20
N ALA A 177 -6.94 -2.66 -1.97
CA ALA A 177 -6.96 -4.11 -1.75
C ALA A 177 -6.33 -4.50 -0.41
N HIS A 178 -5.13 -3.97 -0.11
CA HIS A 178 -4.46 -4.14 1.17
C HIS A 178 -5.35 -3.69 2.33
N GLY A 179 -5.84 -2.45 2.28
CA GLY A 179 -6.67 -1.86 3.32
C GLY A 179 -7.95 -2.67 3.56
N SER A 180 -8.60 -3.13 2.49
CA SER A 180 -9.87 -3.87 2.60
C SER A 180 -9.66 -5.26 3.22
N LEU A 181 -8.64 -5.99 2.75
CA LEU A 181 -8.30 -7.30 3.30
C LEU A 181 -7.91 -7.21 4.79
N MET A 182 -7.10 -6.21 5.14
CA MET A 182 -6.68 -5.99 6.53
C MET A 182 -7.84 -5.58 7.43
N LEU A 183 -8.69 -4.66 6.95
CA LEU A 183 -9.85 -4.19 7.70
C LEU A 183 -10.84 -5.32 7.97
N ILE A 184 -11.20 -6.10 6.95
CA ILE A 184 -12.17 -7.20 7.12
C ILE A 184 -11.59 -8.29 8.01
N SER A 185 -10.31 -8.65 7.81
CA SER A 185 -9.65 -9.68 8.61
C SER A 185 -9.53 -9.29 10.09
N TRP A 186 -8.81 -8.21 10.38
CA TRP A 186 -8.48 -7.79 11.74
C TRP A 186 -9.63 -7.06 12.43
N GLY A 187 -10.51 -6.40 11.68
CA GLY A 187 -11.65 -5.66 12.22
C GLY A 187 -12.89 -6.51 12.46
N LEU A 188 -13.03 -7.67 11.80
CA LEU A 188 -14.25 -8.48 11.89
C LEU A 188 -14.00 -9.99 12.03
N VAL A 189 -13.30 -10.62 11.09
CA VAL A 189 -13.19 -12.08 11.02
C VAL A 189 -12.41 -12.64 12.22
N LEU A 190 -11.20 -12.14 12.48
CA LEU A 190 -10.36 -12.60 13.59
C LEU A 190 -10.98 -12.31 14.98
N PRO A 191 -11.53 -11.10 15.25
CA PRO A 191 -12.29 -10.86 16.47
C PRO A 191 -13.48 -11.81 16.65
N SER A 192 -14.20 -12.15 15.58
CA SER A 192 -15.32 -13.10 15.64
C SER A 192 -14.88 -14.49 16.11
N GLY A 193 -13.72 -14.96 15.66
CA GLY A 193 -13.10 -16.20 16.14
C GLY A 193 -12.81 -16.16 17.64
N VAL A 194 -12.38 -15.00 18.18
CA VAL A 194 -12.18 -14.80 19.63
C VAL A 194 -13.51 -14.86 20.38
N LEU A 195 -14.58 -14.25 19.86
CA LEU A 195 -15.92 -14.32 20.46
C LEU A 195 -16.43 -15.77 20.53
N VAL A 196 -16.24 -16.56 19.47
CA VAL A 196 -16.57 -18.00 19.46
C VAL A 196 -15.83 -18.73 20.59
N ALA A 197 -14.51 -18.56 20.70
CA ALA A 197 -13.71 -19.20 21.76
C ALA A 197 -14.03 -18.71 23.17
N ARG A 198 -14.68 -17.54 23.31
CA ARG A 198 -15.11 -16.97 24.59
C ARG A 198 -16.47 -17.47 25.03
N PHE A 199 -17.46 -17.45 24.15
CA PHE A 199 -18.87 -17.69 24.50
C PHE A 199 -19.36 -19.10 24.17
N LEU A 200 -18.78 -19.77 23.17
CA LEU A 200 -19.28 -21.05 22.67
C LEU A 200 -18.54 -22.28 23.26
N ARG A 201 -17.63 -22.12 24.23
CA ARG A 201 -16.87 -23.26 24.83
C ARG A 201 -17.71 -24.43 25.34
N HIS A 202 -18.97 -24.20 25.68
CA HIS A 202 -19.92 -25.23 26.12
C HIS A 202 -20.37 -26.18 24.98
N ARG A 203 -20.07 -25.84 23.72
CA ARG A 203 -20.36 -26.65 22.52
C ARG A 203 -19.10 -27.36 22.05
N ASP A 204 -18.51 -28.23 22.87
CA ASP A 204 -17.35 -29.05 22.48
C ASP A 204 -17.80 -30.22 21.57
N PRO A 205 -17.11 -30.54 20.46
CA PRO A 205 -15.90 -29.91 19.90
C PRO A 205 -16.17 -28.75 18.92
N LEU A 206 -17.44 -28.44 18.63
CA LEU A 206 -17.84 -27.45 17.62
C LEU A 206 -17.16 -26.08 17.78
N TRP A 207 -17.07 -25.54 18.99
CA TRP A 207 -16.44 -24.23 19.23
C TRP A 207 -14.98 -24.20 18.78
N PHE A 208 -14.28 -25.33 18.91
CA PHE A 208 -12.87 -25.44 18.56
C PHE A 208 -12.70 -25.43 17.04
N HIS A 209 -13.53 -26.19 16.32
CA HIS A 209 -13.54 -26.18 14.85
C HIS A 209 -13.91 -24.80 14.30
N LEU A 210 -14.96 -24.16 14.83
CA LEU A 210 -15.35 -22.82 14.41
C LEU A 210 -14.25 -21.79 14.69
N HIS A 211 -13.65 -21.80 15.89
CA HIS A 211 -12.53 -20.91 16.21
C HIS A 211 -11.37 -21.14 15.23
N TYR A 212 -10.93 -22.37 15.05
CA TYR A 212 -9.84 -22.71 14.15
C TYR A 212 -10.11 -22.25 12.72
N SER A 213 -11.27 -22.60 12.14
CA SER A 213 -11.62 -22.25 10.76
C SER A 213 -11.71 -20.73 10.55
N ILE A 214 -12.33 -19.99 11.48
CA ILE A 214 -12.44 -18.53 11.39
C ILE A 214 -11.06 -17.88 11.51
N GLN A 215 -10.21 -18.35 12.43
CA GLN A 215 -8.85 -17.82 12.59
C GLN A 215 -8.00 -18.09 11.36
N SER A 216 -8.08 -19.29 10.78
CA SER A 216 -7.38 -19.64 9.54
C SER A 216 -7.83 -18.77 8.37
N LEU A 217 -9.14 -18.56 8.18
CA LEU A 217 -9.67 -17.71 7.12
C LEU A 217 -9.21 -16.25 7.28
N GLY A 218 -9.37 -15.69 8.48
CA GLY A 218 -8.95 -14.32 8.77
C GLY A 218 -7.45 -14.14 8.54
N LEU A 219 -6.63 -15.06 9.02
CA LEU A 219 -5.17 -14.98 8.86
C LEU A 219 -4.74 -15.14 7.40
N ALA A 220 -5.42 -15.96 6.61
CA ALA A 220 -5.17 -16.08 5.16
C ALA A 220 -5.46 -14.75 4.44
N MET A 221 -6.59 -14.10 4.73
CA MET A 221 -6.90 -12.78 4.18
C MET A 221 -5.86 -11.73 4.57
N ALA A 222 -5.46 -11.70 5.86
CA ALA A 222 -4.43 -10.79 6.34
C ALA A 222 -3.07 -11.06 5.69
N LEU A 223 -2.72 -12.34 5.45
CA LEU A 223 -1.49 -12.71 4.78
C LEU A 223 -1.46 -12.21 3.32
N ILE A 224 -2.56 -12.33 2.58
CA ILE A 224 -2.67 -11.77 1.23
C ILE A 224 -2.53 -10.25 1.27
N GLY A 225 -3.25 -9.58 2.18
CA GLY A 225 -3.13 -8.13 2.35
C GLY A 225 -1.69 -7.70 2.68
N TRP A 226 -0.99 -8.47 3.52
CA TRP A 226 0.39 -8.17 3.91
C TRP A 226 1.36 -8.38 2.75
N ALA A 227 1.17 -9.45 1.98
CA ALA A 227 1.98 -9.73 0.78
C ALA A 227 1.81 -8.63 -0.29
N VAL A 228 0.59 -8.11 -0.48
CA VAL A 228 0.37 -6.93 -1.33
C VAL A 228 1.19 -5.74 -0.81
N ALA A 229 1.17 -5.48 0.50
CA ALA A 229 1.94 -4.37 1.05
C ALA A 229 3.45 -4.52 0.88
N LEU A 230 4.00 -5.70 1.17
CA LEU A 230 5.44 -5.95 1.04
C LEU A 230 5.92 -5.93 -0.41
N SER A 231 5.07 -6.30 -1.37
CA SER A 231 5.44 -6.36 -2.79
C SER A 231 5.24 -5.05 -3.53
N GLN A 232 4.26 -4.24 -3.12
CA GLN A 232 3.88 -3.03 -3.84
C GLN A 232 4.33 -1.74 -3.14
N PHE A 233 4.55 -1.77 -1.81
CA PHE A 233 4.80 -0.55 -1.04
C PHE A 233 6.26 -0.49 -0.55
N SER A 234 6.98 0.56 -0.93
CA SER A 234 8.36 0.85 -0.48
C SER A 234 8.42 1.81 0.72
N VAL A 235 7.40 1.74 1.59
CA VAL A 235 7.18 2.71 2.68
C VAL A 235 8.30 2.71 3.72
N LEU A 236 8.86 1.54 4.06
CA LEU A 236 9.93 1.43 5.05
C LEU A 236 11.22 2.14 4.58
N GLU A 237 11.44 2.17 3.27
CA GLU A 237 12.63 2.74 2.62
C GLU A 237 12.46 4.24 2.33
N THR A 238 11.22 4.70 2.17
CA THR A 238 10.89 6.10 1.82
C THR A 238 11.34 7.10 2.89
N PRO A 239 12.29 8.02 2.63
CA PRO A 239 12.65 9.07 3.60
C PRO A 239 11.47 10.01 3.90
N GLY A 240 11.38 10.56 5.12
CA GLY A 240 10.42 11.61 5.48
C GLY A 240 8.96 11.18 5.73
N TRP A 241 8.53 9.97 5.35
CA TRP A 241 7.12 9.54 5.48
C TRP A 241 6.82 8.82 6.81
N PHE A 242 6.98 9.55 7.91
CA PHE A 242 7.02 8.98 9.28
C PHE A 242 5.76 8.20 9.69
N ALA A 243 4.56 8.74 9.41
CA ALA A 243 3.31 8.07 9.76
C ALA A 243 3.16 6.72 9.04
N ALA A 244 3.42 6.69 7.73
CA ALA A 244 3.35 5.46 6.95
C ALA A 244 4.34 4.40 7.46
N LYS A 245 5.55 4.81 7.89
CA LYS A 245 6.52 3.91 8.51
C LYS A 245 6.03 3.32 9.82
N ILE A 246 5.48 4.12 10.73
CA ILE A 246 4.91 3.61 11.98
C ILE A 246 3.83 2.58 11.69
N HIS A 247 2.89 2.89 10.78
CA HIS A 247 1.85 1.95 10.39
C HIS A 247 2.44 0.64 9.86
N ALA A 248 3.41 0.71 8.94
CA ALA A 248 4.08 -0.46 8.37
C ALA A 248 4.79 -1.30 9.46
N THR A 249 5.51 -0.67 10.39
CA THR A 249 6.18 -1.35 11.50
C THR A 249 5.18 -2.05 12.42
N LEU A 250 4.14 -1.35 12.86
CA LEU A 250 3.09 -1.94 13.71
C LEU A 250 2.36 -3.07 12.98
N GLY A 251 2.13 -2.93 11.67
CA GLY A 251 1.59 -3.97 10.79
C GLY A 251 2.45 -5.22 10.76
N CYS A 252 3.76 -5.08 10.52
CA CYS A 252 4.69 -6.21 10.54
C CYS A 252 4.71 -6.92 11.90
N VAL A 253 4.72 -6.19 13.01
CA VAL A 253 4.65 -6.77 14.36
C VAL A 253 3.32 -7.50 14.58
N THR A 254 2.19 -6.89 14.18
CA THR A 254 0.85 -7.51 14.25
C THR A 254 0.79 -8.82 13.47
N MET A 255 1.32 -8.81 12.24
CA MET A 255 1.36 -9.99 11.37
C MET A 255 2.26 -11.09 11.94
N ALA A 256 3.44 -10.74 12.44
CA ALA A 256 4.34 -11.71 13.07
C ALA A 256 3.67 -12.39 14.28
N LEU A 257 3.02 -11.62 15.16
CA LEU A 257 2.28 -12.17 16.29
C LEU A 257 1.09 -13.03 15.84
N GLY A 258 0.37 -12.62 14.81
CA GLY A 258 -0.76 -13.36 14.22
C GLY A 258 -0.34 -14.70 13.63
N LEU A 259 0.74 -14.72 12.83
CA LEU A 259 1.32 -15.93 12.22
C LEU A 259 1.96 -16.85 13.25
N PHE A 260 2.43 -16.30 14.37
CA PHE A 260 2.93 -17.09 15.48
C PHE A 260 1.81 -17.86 16.22
N GLN A 261 0.55 -17.38 16.24
CA GLN A 261 -0.55 -18.07 16.91
C GLN A 261 -0.79 -19.52 16.43
N PRO A 262 -0.91 -19.82 15.12
CA PRO A 262 -1.06 -21.20 14.66
C PRO A 262 0.19 -22.06 14.91
N ILE A 263 1.40 -21.50 14.83
CA ILE A 263 2.64 -22.21 15.19
C ILE A 263 2.61 -22.61 16.66
N ASN A 264 2.27 -21.67 17.54
CA ASN A 264 2.10 -21.93 18.96
C ASN A 264 0.96 -22.94 19.24
N ALA A 265 -0.07 -22.98 18.39
CA ALA A 265 -1.14 -23.97 18.49
C ALA A 265 -0.69 -25.41 18.17
N LEU A 266 0.36 -25.62 17.38
CA LEU A 266 0.97 -26.93 17.18
C LEU A 266 1.67 -27.46 18.44
N LEU A 267 2.17 -26.54 19.28
CA LEU A 267 2.82 -26.86 20.56
C LEU A 267 1.82 -27.06 21.71
N ARG A 268 0.52 -27.06 21.42
CA ARG A 268 -0.56 -27.17 22.40
C ARG A 268 -0.49 -28.53 23.13
N PRO A 269 -0.25 -28.55 24.47
CA PRO A 269 -0.23 -29.79 25.23
C PRO A 269 -1.55 -30.54 25.17
N HIS A 270 -1.55 -31.87 25.33
CA HIS A 270 -2.77 -32.69 25.24
C HIS A 270 -3.86 -32.24 26.24
N LYS A 271 -5.12 -32.55 25.88
CA LYS A 271 -6.26 -32.33 26.78
C LYS A 271 -6.16 -33.35 27.92
N GLU A 272 -6.38 -32.88 29.14
CA GLU A 272 -6.44 -33.72 30.35
C GLU A 272 -7.52 -34.81 30.17
N LYS A 273 -7.29 -36.02 30.68
CA LYS A 273 -8.32 -37.07 30.67
C LYS A 273 -9.43 -36.71 31.67
N SER A 274 -10.62 -37.29 31.49
CA SER A 274 -11.76 -37.01 32.35
C SER A 274 -11.43 -37.31 33.82
N GLY A 275 -11.57 -36.31 34.70
CA GLY A 275 -11.27 -36.42 36.12
C GLY A 275 -9.84 -35.99 36.52
N GLU A 276 -8.94 -35.74 35.57
CA GLU A 276 -7.57 -35.30 35.85
C GLU A 276 -7.47 -33.77 36.00
N ALA A 277 -6.63 -33.34 36.95
CA ALA A 277 -6.32 -31.94 37.12
C ALA A 277 -5.43 -31.44 35.97
N LYS A 278 -5.67 -30.20 35.56
CA LYS A 278 -4.98 -29.61 34.42
C LYS A 278 -3.46 -29.50 34.60
N SER A 279 -2.65 -30.03 33.68
CA SER A 279 -1.19 -29.93 33.75
C SER A 279 -0.69 -28.48 33.78
N SER A 280 0.43 -28.24 34.46
CA SER A 280 1.08 -26.92 34.56
C SER A 280 1.48 -26.38 33.18
N ALA A 281 2.02 -27.25 32.32
CA ALA A 281 2.35 -26.94 30.93
C ALA A 281 1.12 -26.47 30.14
N ARG A 282 -0.02 -27.16 30.26
CA ARG A 282 -1.27 -26.75 29.59
C ARG A 282 -1.82 -25.44 30.12
N ARG A 283 -1.69 -25.16 31.42
CA ARG A 283 -2.07 -23.88 32.02
C ARG A 283 -1.20 -22.73 31.49
N ALA A 284 0.12 -22.91 31.49
CA ALA A 284 1.07 -21.92 30.98
C ALA A 284 0.84 -21.61 29.50
N TRP A 285 0.69 -22.65 28.67
CA TRP A 285 0.38 -22.50 27.25
C TRP A 285 -0.94 -21.73 27.04
N GLU A 286 -2.00 -22.03 27.80
CA GLU A 286 -3.26 -21.31 27.67
C GLU A 286 -3.19 -19.86 28.11
N LEU A 287 -2.42 -19.54 29.15
CA LEU A 287 -2.20 -18.17 29.57
C LEU A 287 -1.46 -17.41 28.45
N PHE A 288 -0.36 -17.98 27.96
CA PHE A 288 0.44 -17.38 26.90
C PHE A 288 -0.34 -17.20 25.60
N HIS A 289 -1.06 -18.22 25.13
CA HIS A 289 -1.89 -18.15 23.93
C HIS A 289 -2.97 -17.07 24.04
N LYS A 290 -3.66 -16.97 25.19
CA LYS A 290 -4.70 -15.94 25.40
C LYS A 290 -4.08 -14.54 25.52
N ALA A 291 -2.99 -14.39 26.26
CA ALA A 291 -2.33 -13.10 26.48
C ALA A 291 -1.73 -12.55 25.18
N SER A 292 -0.98 -13.39 24.45
CA SER A 292 -0.43 -13.01 23.14
C SER A 292 -1.53 -12.72 22.13
N GLY A 293 -2.59 -13.53 22.06
CA GLY A 293 -3.73 -13.30 21.17
C GLY A 293 -4.46 -11.99 21.47
N LEU A 294 -4.66 -11.66 22.76
CA LEU A 294 -5.24 -10.37 23.15
C LEU A 294 -4.33 -9.20 22.76
N ALA A 295 -3.02 -9.32 23.00
CA ALA A 295 -2.05 -8.31 22.59
C ALA A 295 -2.07 -8.09 21.07
N THR A 296 -2.16 -9.16 20.26
CA THR A 296 -2.29 -9.07 18.80
C THR A 296 -3.55 -8.31 18.39
N ILE A 297 -4.71 -8.61 19.00
CA ILE A 297 -5.96 -7.91 18.69
C ILE A 297 -5.85 -6.42 19.06
N LEU A 298 -5.34 -6.09 20.25
CA LEU A 298 -5.17 -4.69 20.67
C LEU A 298 -4.23 -3.91 19.74
N LEU A 299 -3.13 -4.53 19.32
CA LEU A 299 -2.21 -3.93 18.36
C LEU A 299 -2.89 -3.72 17.00
N SER A 300 -3.66 -4.71 16.52
CA SER A 300 -4.37 -4.63 15.25
C SER A 300 -5.40 -3.49 15.21
N ILE A 301 -6.07 -3.19 16.34
CA ILE A 301 -7.00 -2.06 16.47
C ILE A 301 -6.31 -0.75 16.11
N ALA A 302 -5.15 -0.49 16.74
CA ALA A 302 -4.38 0.74 16.51
C ALA A 302 -3.79 0.77 15.10
N THR A 303 -3.22 -0.35 14.64
CA THR A 303 -2.61 -0.46 13.30
C THR A 303 -3.62 -0.18 12.19
N VAL A 304 -4.81 -0.80 12.24
CA VAL A 304 -5.86 -0.61 11.22
C VAL A 304 -6.42 0.81 11.30
N ALA A 305 -6.70 1.33 12.49
CA ALA A 305 -7.18 2.71 12.67
C ALA A 305 -6.23 3.72 12.01
N MET A 306 -4.92 3.57 12.26
CA MET A 306 -3.90 4.40 11.62
C MET A 306 -3.91 4.25 10.10
N GLY A 307 -4.00 3.01 9.59
CA GLY A 307 -4.04 2.72 8.16
C GLY A 307 -5.20 3.40 7.43
N THR A 308 -6.37 3.54 8.07
CA THR A 308 -7.53 4.25 7.47
C THR A 308 -7.25 5.72 7.17
N GLY A 309 -6.23 6.33 7.79
CA GLY A 309 -5.83 7.71 7.54
C GLY A 309 -4.73 7.87 6.49
N LEU A 310 -4.16 6.77 5.98
CA LEU A 310 -3.03 6.80 5.02
C LEU A 310 -3.46 6.60 3.57
N VAL A 311 -4.70 6.15 3.34
CA VAL A 311 -5.29 6.01 2.00
C VAL A 311 -5.77 7.37 1.47
N LYS A 312 -5.86 7.52 0.14
CA LYS A 312 -6.32 8.76 -0.53
C LYS A 312 -7.72 9.16 -0.07
N ASP A 313 -8.64 8.19 -0.07
CA ASP A 313 -10.03 8.39 0.34
C ASP A 313 -10.27 7.71 1.69
N PRO A 314 -10.06 8.41 2.82
CA PRO A 314 -10.11 7.79 4.15
C PRO A 314 -11.54 7.49 4.63
N MET A 315 -12.55 8.18 4.08
CA MET A 315 -13.93 8.10 4.60
C MET A 315 -14.53 6.69 4.51
N PRO A 316 -14.48 5.98 3.36
CA PRO A 316 -14.98 4.62 3.28
C PRO A 316 -14.32 3.66 4.27
N PHE A 317 -13.01 3.77 4.45
CA PHE A 317 -12.25 2.93 5.38
C PHE A 317 -12.58 3.23 6.84
N ARG A 318 -12.76 4.51 7.21
CA ARG A 318 -13.16 4.91 8.57
C ARG A 318 -14.58 4.45 8.90
N LEU A 319 -15.51 4.58 7.96
CA LEU A 319 -16.88 4.07 8.12
C LEU A 319 -16.87 2.54 8.25
N GLY A 320 -16.15 1.85 7.36
CA GLY A 320 -16.00 0.39 7.43
C GLY A 320 -15.38 -0.07 8.75
N TYR A 321 -14.36 0.63 9.24
CA TYR A 321 -13.75 0.38 10.55
C TYR A 321 -14.76 0.51 11.69
N GLY A 322 -15.53 1.61 11.72
CA GLY A 322 -16.59 1.81 12.70
C GLY A 322 -17.65 0.71 12.64
N LEU A 323 -18.10 0.34 11.45
CA LEU A 323 -19.10 -0.71 11.24
C LEU A 323 -18.62 -2.09 11.70
N CYS A 324 -17.38 -2.48 11.34
CA CYS A 324 -16.80 -3.75 11.77
C CYS A 324 -16.77 -3.86 13.31
N TRP A 325 -16.28 -2.83 14.00
CA TRP A 325 -16.23 -2.83 15.46
C TRP A 325 -17.61 -2.72 16.11
N ALA A 326 -18.54 -1.96 15.54
CA ALA A 326 -19.92 -1.91 16.01
C ALA A 326 -20.56 -3.31 15.96
N VAL A 327 -20.38 -4.05 14.85
CA VAL A 327 -20.86 -5.43 14.73
C VAL A 327 -20.21 -6.33 15.78
N VAL A 328 -18.89 -6.30 15.94
CA VAL A 328 -18.17 -7.12 16.94
C VAL A 328 -18.68 -6.83 18.36
N ILE A 329 -18.87 -5.55 18.72
CA ILE A 329 -19.33 -5.12 20.04
C ILE A 329 -20.78 -5.54 20.28
N LEU A 330 -21.68 -5.32 19.31
CA LEU A 330 -23.09 -5.70 19.42
C LEU A 330 -23.23 -7.22 19.58
N VAL A 331 -22.50 -7.99 18.78
CA VAL A 331 -22.50 -9.47 18.88
C VAL A 331 -21.93 -9.92 20.22
N ALA A 332 -20.82 -9.33 20.68
CA ALA A 332 -20.23 -9.64 21.99
C ALA A 332 -21.20 -9.32 23.14
N GLY A 333 -21.86 -8.16 23.10
CA GLY A 333 -22.86 -7.73 24.07
C GLY A 333 -24.08 -8.65 24.10
N GLY A 334 -24.61 -9.01 22.93
CA GLY A 334 -25.71 -9.96 22.80
C GLY A 334 -25.33 -11.33 23.36
N LEU A 335 -24.19 -11.90 22.96
CA LEU A 335 -23.71 -13.17 23.49
C LEU A 335 -23.49 -13.14 25.01
N ALA A 336 -22.94 -12.05 25.54
CA ALA A 336 -22.78 -11.85 26.99
C ALA A 336 -24.13 -11.80 27.72
N TYR A 337 -25.10 -11.06 27.17
CA TYR A 337 -26.46 -10.95 27.71
C TYR A 337 -27.16 -12.32 27.73
N PHE A 338 -27.17 -13.05 26.61
CA PHE A 338 -27.75 -14.40 26.55
C PHE A 338 -27.06 -15.38 27.50
N THR A 339 -25.74 -15.30 27.62
CA THR A 339 -24.99 -16.14 28.57
C THR A 339 -25.38 -15.84 30.01
N ARG A 340 -25.59 -14.55 30.34
CA ARG A 340 -26.08 -14.13 31.66
C ARG A 340 -27.50 -14.63 31.92
N LEU A 341 -28.42 -14.47 30.98
CA LEU A 341 -29.79 -14.98 31.10
C LEU A 341 -29.83 -16.49 31.34
N ARG A 342 -29.05 -17.28 30.57
CA ARG A 342 -28.96 -18.73 30.77
C ARG A 342 -28.49 -19.13 32.18
N ARG A 343 -27.56 -18.36 32.77
CA ARG A 343 -27.10 -18.60 34.14
C ARG A 343 -28.17 -18.29 35.17
N LEU A 344 -28.95 -17.23 34.95
CA LEU A 344 -30.08 -16.88 35.82
C LEU A 344 -31.20 -17.93 35.73
N SER A 345 -31.47 -18.48 34.53
CA SER A 345 -32.50 -19.50 34.34
C SER A 345 -32.09 -20.90 34.82
N ASN A 346 -30.79 -21.21 34.92
CA ASN A 346 -30.27 -22.50 35.39
C ASN A 346 -29.20 -22.33 36.48
N PRO A 347 -29.59 -22.10 37.76
CA PRO A 347 -28.67 -21.88 38.88
C PRO A 347 -27.70 -23.04 39.13
N SER A 348 -28.08 -24.26 38.77
CA SER A 348 -27.27 -25.49 38.89
C SER A 348 -26.03 -25.54 37.99
N THR A 349 -25.91 -24.60 37.04
CA THR A 349 -24.74 -24.46 36.15
C THR A 349 -23.76 -23.36 36.59
N ALA A 350 -24.03 -22.69 37.72
CA ALA A 350 -23.10 -21.73 38.31
C ALA A 350 -21.82 -22.46 38.77
N PRO A 351 -20.61 -21.93 38.49
CA PRO A 351 -19.39 -22.50 39.05
C PRO A 351 -19.49 -22.48 40.59
N PRO A 352 -19.00 -23.51 41.28
CA PRO A 352 -19.07 -23.54 42.74
C PRO A 352 -18.41 -22.28 43.28
N THR A 353 -19.17 -21.45 43.98
CA THR A 353 -18.63 -20.37 44.79
C THR A 353 -17.63 -21.01 45.73
N SER A 354 -16.37 -20.59 45.69
CA SER A 354 -15.36 -21.02 46.65
C SER A 354 -15.97 -20.86 48.03
N LYS A 355 -16.16 -21.97 48.75
CA LYS A 355 -16.72 -21.98 50.10
C LYS A 355 -16.08 -20.84 50.89
N ALA A 356 -16.91 -20.03 51.54
CA ALA A 356 -16.47 -19.17 52.61
C ALA A 356 -15.58 -20.00 53.53
N LYS A 357 -14.33 -19.59 53.70
CA LYS A 357 -13.51 -20.09 54.80
C LYS A 357 -14.20 -19.63 56.06
N GLU A 358 -15.01 -20.49 56.67
CA GLU A 358 -15.33 -20.40 58.09
C GLU A 358 -13.98 -20.44 58.82
N PHE A 359 -13.57 -19.27 59.32
CA PHE A 359 -12.56 -19.19 60.35
C PHE A 359 -13.21 -19.72 61.63
N GLY A 360 -12.87 -20.97 61.99
CA GLY A 360 -13.15 -21.47 63.33
C GLY A 360 -12.38 -20.66 64.38
N PRO A 361 -12.92 -20.50 65.59
CA PRO A 361 -12.32 -19.66 66.62
C PRO A 361 -10.98 -20.24 67.07
N VAL A 362 -10.00 -19.35 67.15
CA VAL A 362 -8.70 -19.61 67.78
C VAL A 362 -8.93 -19.73 69.28
N LEU A 363 -8.61 -20.88 69.85
CA LEU A 363 -8.15 -21.06 71.23
C LEU A 363 -6.95 -22.01 71.23
#